data_AF-A0A537IRB4-F1
#
_entry.id   AF-A0A537IRB4-F1
#
_cell.length_a   1.000
_cell.length_b   1.000
_cell.length_c   1.000
_cell.angle_alpha   90.00
_cell.angle_beta   90.00
_cell.angle_gamma   90.00
#
_symmetry.space_group_name_H-M   'P 1'
#
loop_
_entity.id
_entity.type
_entity.pdbx_description
1 polymer ?
#
loop_
_entity_poly.entity_id
_entity_poly.type
_entity_poly.pdbx_seq_one_letter_code
_entity_poly.pdbx_strand_id
1 'polypeptide(L)'
;MKTFEIRVKSVKDVLDDFERTFEALRSGKPALRREGVFFTSLEAARNLLTPERLKLIALIRKEKPSSIYKLAKMAGRDLKNVHEDVRLLERHGILQTDLDETDARTRRVPDVPYDEIKVTIRLGEVSELSPSYPSVDRSSYEVARSKYLPKRIRYLLVAESPPRDPRRFFYFENVWKADNLFLETMKVLYPSEAFTAKLIRSKKAQFLRRFKADGFFLLDAIELPLGQIGRSRKVGRIRDSLPILLRRIKDLLGGQDAKVILISGSVYEALAHSLKENGLEVANDGPINFPAQGHQRLYREQLKTTLEKSGWVPSGWSQKG
;
A
#
# COMPACT_ATOMS: atom_id res chain seq x y z
N MET A 1 -28.45 25.94 6.10
CA MET A 1 -27.10 25.47 5.74
C MET A 1 -27.24 24.11 5.10
N LYS A 2 -26.68 23.91 3.91
CA LYS A 2 -26.64 22.61 3.25
C LYS A 2 -25.34 21.90 3.65
N THR A 3 -25.43 20.63 4.05
CA THR A 3 -24.28 19.85 4.52
C THR A 3 -24.08 18.65 3.61
N PHE A 4 -22.86 18.46 3.13
CA PHE A 4 -22.43 17.27 2.41
C PHE A 4 -21.89 16.23 3.39
N GLU A 5 -22.49 15.03 3.41
CA GLU A 5 -22.14 14.01 4.40
C GLU A 5 -21.16 12.98 3.82
N ILE A 6 -20.02 12.81 4.50
CA ILE A 6 -19.04 11.78 4.19
C ILE A 6 -19.05 10.76 5.33
N ARG A 7 -19.36 9.50 4.99
CA ARG A 7 -19.42 8.40 5.97
C ARG A 7 -18.35 7.37 5.68
N VAL A 8 -17.60 6.99 6.72
CA VAL A 8 -16.66 5.89 6.66
C VAL A 8 -17.30 4.67 7.32
N LYS A 9 -17.55 3.60 6.56
CA LYS A 9 -18.23 2.36 7.02
C LYS A 9 -17.64 1.11 6.37
N SER A 10 -17.90 -0.09 6.90
CA SER A 10 -17.40 -1.34 6.31
C SER A 10 -18.16 -1.73 5.03
N VAL A 11 -17.59 -2.61 4.20
CA VAL A 11 -18.26 -3.15 2.99
C VAL A 11 -19.56 -3.88 3.34
N LYS A 12 -19.58 -4.57 4.50
CA LYS A 12 -20.77 -5.26 5.02
C LYS A 12 -21.89 -4.28 5.31
N ASP A 13 -21.58 -3.15 5.97
CA ASP A 13 -22.59 -2.12 6.27
C ASP A 13 -23.10 -1.41 5.00
N VAL A 14 -22.25 -1.29 3.96
CA VAL A 14 -22.68 -0.75 2.66
C VAL A 14 -23.69 -1.68 1.99
N LEU A 15 -23.48 -3.00 2.07
CA LEU A 15 -24.42 -4.00 1.56
C LEU A 15 -25.72 -4.00 2.39
N ASP A 16 -25.62 -3.94 3.73
CA ASP A 16 -26.79 -3.89 4.61
C ASP A 16 -27.62 -2.62 4.41
N ASP A 17 -26.98 -1.44 4.26
CA ASP A 17 -27.67 -0.18 3.93
C ASP A 17 -28.34 -0.25 2.53
N PHE A 18 -27.70 -0.93 1.57
CA PHE A 18 -28.27 -1.15 0.24
C PHE A 18 -29.49 -2.07 0.29
N GLU A 19 -29.42 -3.19 1.00
CA GLU A 19 -30.55 -4.11 1.21
C GLU A 19 -31.74 -3.39 1.87
N ARG A 20 -31.48 -2.63 2.95
CA ARG A 20 -32.51 -1.81 3.62
C ARG A 20 -33.15 -0.79 2.69
N THR A 21 -32.34 -0.13 1.85
CA THR A 21 -32.83 0.86 0.88
C THR A 21 -33.65 0.20 -0.23
N PHE A 22 -33.20 -0.96 -0.72
CA PHE A 22 -33.90 -1.75 -1.73
C PHE A 22 -35.25 -2.29 -1.21
N GLU A 23 -35.31 -2.75 0.04
CA GLU A 23 -36.57 -3.15 0.69
C GLU A 23 -37.53 -1.97 0.90
N ALA A 24 -37.02 -0.79 1.27
CA ALA A 24 -37.84 0.42 1.41
C ALA A 24 -38.47 0.83 0.06
N LEU A 25 -37.71 0.76 -1.03
CA LEU A 25 -38.21 1.03 -2.37
C LEU A 25 -39.23 -0.04 -2.83
N ARG A 26 -38.96 -1.32 -2.56
CA ARG A 26 -39.87 -2.43 -2.89
C ARG A 26 -41.19 -2.37 -2.12
N SER A 27 -41.17 -1.83 -0.89
CA SER A 27 -42.35 -1.62 -0.04
C SER A 27 -43.06 -0.29 -0.29
N GLY A 28 -42.68 0.47 -1.32
CA GLY A 28 -43.34 1.73 -1.70
C GLY A 28 -43.07 2.91 -0.76
N LYS A 29 -42.08 2.80 0.14
CA LYS A 29 -41.67 3.90 1.02
C LYS A 29 -40.70 4.83 0.27
N PRO A 30 -40.83 6.16 0.40
CA PRO A 30 -39.91 7.09 -0.24
C PRO A 30 -38.50 6.94 0.35
N ALA A 31 -37.53 6.57 -0.48
CA ALA A 31 -36.13 6.59 -0.09
C ALA A 31 -35.64 8.04 0.00
N LEU A 32 -35.09 8.45 1.16
CA LEU A 32 -34.46 9.76 1.31
C LEU A 32 -33.28 9.88 0.32
N ARG A 33 -33.33 10.84 -0.61
CA ARG A 33 -32.14 11.29 -1.33
C ARG A 33 -31.16 11.87 -0.31
N ARG A 34 -30.13 11.11 0.05
CA ARG A 34 -29.02 11.61 0.87
C ARG A 34 -27.88 12.00 -0.07
N GLU A 35 -27.58 13.30 -0.13
CA GLU A 35 -26.38 13.82 -0.80
C GLU A 35 -25.17 13.51 0.08
N GLY A 36 -24.53 12.37 -0.17
CA GLY A 36 -23.37 11.93 0.58
C GLY A 36 -22.62 10.80 -0.08
N VAL A 37 -21.38 10.61 0.35
CA VAL A 37 -20.45 9.63 -0.24
C VAL A 37 -20.00 8.68 0.85
N PHE A 38 -20.07 7.39 0.56
CA PHE A 38 -19.60 6.34 1.44
C PHE A 38 -18.17 5.97 1.06
N PHE A 39 -17.31 5.92 2.07
CA PHE A 39 -15.96 5.40 1.93
C PHE A 39 -15.85 4.12 2.76
N THR A 40 -15.26 3.11 2.15
CA THR A 40 -14.89 1.87 2.85
C THR A 40 -13.65 2.03 3.73
N SER A 41 -13.06 3.24 3.78
CA SER A 41 -11.85 3.55 4.56
C SER A 41 -11.66 5.03 4.83
N LEU A 42 -11.16 5.30 6.04
CA LEU A 42 -10.74 6.62 6.48
C LEU A 42 -9.58 7.17 5.65
N GLU A 43 -8.69 6.31 5.15
CA GLU A 43 -7.57 6.76 4.34
C GLU A 43 -8.00 7.19 2.94
N ALA A 44 -8.99 6.52 2.34
CA ALA A 44 -9.57 6.95 1.07
C ALA A 44 -10.22 8.34 1.24
N ALA A 45 -10.95 8.56 2.33
CA ALA A 45 -11.50 9.88 2.66
C ALA A 45 -10.38 10.93 2.86
N ARG A 46 -9.31 10.61 3.60
CA ARG A 46 -8.16 11.51 3.82
C ARG A 46 -7.41 11.85 2.54
N ASN A 47 -7.21 10.87 1.65
CA ASN A 47 -6.53 11.08 0.38
C ASN A 47 -7.37 11.88 -0.59
N LEU A 48 -8.70 11.82 -0.49
CA LEU A 48 -9.58 12.66 -1.28
C LEU A 48 -9.66 14.09 -0.73
N LEU A 49 -9.77 14.23 0.59
CA LEU A 49 -9.91 15.52 1.31
C LEU A 49 -8.55 16.05 1.81
N THR A 50 -7.58 16.18 0.91
CA THR A 50 -6.29 16.78 1.28
C THR A 50 -6.46 18.27 1.63
N PRO A 51 -5.55 18.87 2.43
CA PRO A 51 -5.64 20.31 2.75
C PRO A 51 -5.75 21.21 1.52
N GLU A 52 -5.01 20.90 0.45
CA GLU A 52 -5.06 21.65 -0.80
C GLU A 52 -6.39 21.50 -1.55
N ARG A 53 -7.03 20.33 -1.49
CA ARG A 53 -8.36 20.12 -2.09
C ARG A 53 -9.46 20.77 -1.26
N LEU A 54 -9.36 20.76 0.06
CA LEU A 54 -10.29 21.48 0.93
C LEU A 54 -10.21 23.00 0.69
N LYS A 55 -9.01 23.56 0.53
CA LYS A 55 -8.82 24.96 0.10
C LYS A 55 -9.47 25.21 -1.26
N LEU A 56 -9.30 24.30 -2.22
CA LEU A 56 -9.90 24.41 -3.55
C LEU A 56 -11.44 24.41 -3.49
N ILE A 57 -12.04 23.50 -2.72
CA ILE A 57 -13.50 23.41 -2.50
C ILE A 57 -14.02 24.71 -1.86
N ALA A 58 -13.36 25.19 -0.80
CA ALA A 58 -13.72 26.44 -0.14
C ALA A 58 -13.63 27.63 -1.10
N LEU A 59 -12.60 27.66 -1.96
CA LEU A 59 -12.41 28.72 -2.96
C LEU A 59 -13.50 28.69 -4.03
N ILE A 60 -13.88 27.51 -4.53
CA ILE A 60 -15.00 27.35 -5.47
C ILE A 60 -16.29 27.90 -4.86
N ARG A 61 -16.60 27.50 -3.62
CA ARG A 61 -17.83 27.92 -2.93
C ARG A 61 -17.89 29.43 -2.69
N LYS A 62 -16.75 30.02 -2.30
CA LYS A 62 -16.64 31.45 -1.94
C LYS A 62 -16.68 32.35 -3.17
N GLU A 63 -15.90 32.01 -4.19
CA GLU A 63 -15.59 32.91 -5.30
C GLU A 63 -16.31 32.57 -6.61
N LYS A 64 -16.99 31.41 -6.68
CA LYS A 64 -17.79 30.96 -7.84
C LYS A 64 -17.10 31.17 -9.19
N PRO A 65 -15.94 30.53 -9.42
CA PRO A 65 -15.15 30.76 -10.62
C PRO A 65 -15.91 30.31 -11.87
N SER A 66 -15.93 31.15 -12.90
CA SER A 66 -16.60 30.88 -14.19
C SER A 66 -15.89 29.83 -15.07
N SER A 67 -14.79 29.25 -14.61
CA SER A 67 -14.12 28.11 -15.28
C SER A 67 -13.07 27.48 -14.38
N ILE A 68 -12.68 26.24 -14.70
CA ILE A 68 -11.52 25.57 -14.07
C ILE A 68 -10.22 26.37 -14.27
N TYR A 69 -10.07 27.06 -15.41
CA TYR A 69 -8.91 27.93 -15.65
C TYR A 69 -8.85 29.10 -14.68
N LYS A 70 -9.99 29.79 -14.49
CA LYS A 70 -10.10 30.89 -13.54
C LYS A 70 -9.84 30.41 -12.12
N LEU A 71 -10.40 29.25 -11.74
CA LEU A 71 -10.10 28.60 -10.46
C LEU A 71 -8.60 28.37 -10.26
N ALA A 72 -7.88 27.86 -11.27
CA ALA A 72 -6.44 27.61 -11.17
C ALA A 72 -5.64 28.91 -10.95
N LYS A 73 -6.01 29.99 -11.66
CA LYS A 73 -5.40 31.31 -11.48
C LYS A 73 -5.63 31.86 -10.06
N MET A 74 -6.86 31.74 -9.55
CA MET A 74 -7.22 32.21 -8.21
C MET A 74 -6.53 31.40 -7.11
N ALA A 75 -6.36 30.09 -7.32
CA ALA A 75 -5.66 29.21 -6.39
C ALA A 75 -4.13 29.34 -6.45
N GLY A 76 -3.57 30.03 -7.46
CA GLY A 76 -2.12 30.10 -7.68
C GLY A 76 -1.48 28.75 -8.00
N ARG A 77 -2.25 27.82 -8.58
CA ARG A 77 -1.83 26.43 -8.85
C ARG A 77 -1.75 26.15 -10.35
N ASP A 78 -0.94 25.15 -10.71
CA ASP A 78 -0.84 24.66 -12.08
C ASP A 78 -2.20 24.15 -12.60
N LEU A 79 -2.56 24.54 -13.82
CA LEU A 79 -3.85 24.26 -14.44
C LEU A 79 -4.13 22.75 -14.57
N LYS A 80 -3.11 21.96 -14.92
CA LYS A 80 -3.26 20.51 -15.09
C LYS A 80 -3.59 19.86 -13.75
N ASN A 81 -2.88 20.24 -12.70
CA ASN A 81 -3.12 19.71 -11.34
C ASN A 81 -4.52 20.09 -10.82
N VAL A 82 -4.98 21.32 -11.10
CA VAL A 82 -6.34 21.75 -10.73
C VAL A 82 -7.40 21.00 -11.52
N HIS A 83 -7.18 20.74 -12.82
CA HIS A 83 -8.07 19.90 -13.61
C HIS A 83 -8.18 18.47 -13.07
N GLU A 84 -7.05 17.86 -12.69
CA GLU A 84 -7.03 16.52 -12.10
C GLU A 84 -7.77 16.49 -10.76
N ASP A 85 -7.56 17.49 -9.90
CA ASP A 85 -8.25 17.63 -8.62
C ASP A 85 -9.76 17.83 -8.80
N VAL A 86 -10.19 18.72 -9.71
CA VAL A 86 -11.61 18.96 -10.00
C VAL A 86 -12.29 17.70 -10.53
N ARG A 87 -11.66 17.00 -11.49
CA ARG A 87 -12.20 15.73 -12.02
C ARG A 87 -12.29 14.65 -10.95
N LEU A 88 -11.31 14.58 -10.06
CA LEU A 88 -11.32 13.61 -8.96
C LEU A 88 -12.49 13.87 -8.01
N LEU A 89 -12.65 15.13 -7.57
CA LEU A 89 -13.73 15.53 -6.66
C LEU A 89 -15.11 15.37 -7.31
N GLU A 90 -15.24 15.69 -8.60
CA GLU A 90 -16.46 15.49 -9.39
C GLU A 90 -16.86 14.02 -9.48
N ARG A 91 -15.92 13.11 -9.77
CA ARG A 91 -16.20 11.66 -9.82
C ARG A 91 -16.70 11.09 -8.50
N HIS A 92 -16.32 11.71 -7.39
CA HIS A 92 -16.79 11.33 -6.07
C HIS A 92 -18.01 12.14 -5.61
N GLY A 93 -18.61 12.96 -6.48
CA GLY A 93 -19.79 13.76 -6.17
C GLY A 93 -19.56 14.89 -5.16
N ILE A 94 -18.31 15.19 -4.81
CA ILE A 94 -17.95 16.25 -3.86
C ILE A 94 -18.16 17.62 -4.49
N LEU A 95 -18.04 17.74 -5.80
CA LEU A 95 -18.41 18.95 -6.54
C LEU A 95 -19.07 18.54 -7.84
N GLN A 96 -19.64 19.51 -8.54
CA GLN A 96 -20.26 19.32 -9.85
C GLN A 96 -19.59 20.25 -10.85
N THR A 97 -19.54 19.87 -12.14
CA THR A 97 -19.17 20.82 -13.20
C THR A 97 -20.27 20.90 -14.25
N ASP A 98 -20.72 22.12 -14.50
CA ASP A 98 -21.69 22.40 -15.56
C ASP A 98 -20.97 22.87 -16.81
N LEU A 99 -21.57 22.60 -17.97
CA LEU A 99 -21.14 23.17 -19.23
C LEU A 99 -21.81 24.53 -19.41
N ASP A 100 -21.01 25.57 -19.57
CA ASP A 100 -21.52 26.86 -19.99
C ASP A 100 -21.63 26.86 -21.52
N GLU A 101 -22.86 26.73 -22.03
CA GLU A 101 -23.19 26.72 -23.46
C GLU A 101 -23.30 28.13 -24.06
N THR A 102 -23.21 29.19 -23.24
CA THR A 102 -23.36 30.58 -23.70
C THR A 102 -22.07 31.19 -24.28
N ASP A 103 -20.94 30.48 -24.21
CA ASP A 103 -19.63 30.91 -24.70
C ASP A 103 -19.18 30.04 -25.88
N ALA A 104 -18.61 30.65 -26.93
CA ALA A 104 -18.16 29.97 -28.16
C ALA A 104 -17.09 28.87 -27.95
N ARG A 105 -16.56 28.76 -26.73
CA ARG A 105 -15.74 27.63 -26.26
C ARG A 105 -16.44 27.01 -25.06
N THR A 106 -16.85 25.76 -25.16
CA THR A 106 -17.46 24.99 -24.06
C THR A 106 -16.54 25.02 -22.83
N ARG A 107 -16.96 25.71 -21.76
CA ARG A 107 -16.19 25.81 -20.50
C ARG A 107 -16.89 25.02 -19.41
N ARG A 108 -16.08 24.34 -18.59
CA ARG A 108 -16.56 23.66 -17.37
C ARG A 108 -16.52 24.62 -16.19
N VAL A 109 -17.67 24.87 -15.60
CA VAL A 109 -17.87 25.73 -14.43
C VAL A 109 -18.00 24.84 -13.20
N PRO A 110 -17.04 24.85 -12.26
CA PRO A 110 -17.15 24.05 -11.05
C PRO A 110 -18.09 24.71 -10.03
N ASP A 111 -18.96 23.92 -9.42
CA ASP A 111 -19.87 24.33 -8.35
C ASP A 111 -19.83 23.39 -7.14
N VAL A 112 -20.07 23.97 -5.96
CA VAL A 112 -20.14 23.27 -4.67
C VAL A 112 -21.46 23.69 -3.99
N PRO A 113 -22.52 22.86 -4.07
CA PRO A 113 -23.88 23.27 -3.69
C PRO A 113 -24.16 23.15 -2.17
N TYR A 114 -23.12 23.17 -1.34
CA TYR A 114 -23.21 23.01 0.12
C TYR A 114 -22.24 23.93 0.86
N ASP A 115 -22.47 24.10 2.15
CA ASP A 115 -21.74 25.03 3.02
C ASP A 115 -20.73 24.32 3.93
N GLU A 116 -20.95 23.03 4.22
CA GLU A 116 -20.14 22.26 5.16
C GLU A 116 -19.96 20.81 4.69
N ILE A 117 -18.78 20.24 4.97
CA ILE A 117 -18.52 18.80 4.84
C ILE A 117 -18.50 18.19 6.24
N LYS A 118 -19.46 17.30 6.53
CA LYS A 118 -19.48 16.54 7.78
C LYS A 118 -18.90 15.16 7.56
N VAL A 119 -17.78 14.87 8.24
CA VAL A 119 -17.17 13.54 8.24
C VAL A 119 -17.62 12.78 9.49
N THR A 120 -18.26 11.63 9.30
CA THR A 120 -18.71 10.78 10.41
C THR A 120 -17.97 9.44 10.39
N ILE A 121 -17.32 9.13 11.51
CA ILE A 121 -16.56 7.88 11.74
C ILE A 121 -17.19 7.16 12.92
N ARG A 122 -17.62 5.92 12.73
CA ARG A 122 -18.22 5.10 13.81
C ARG A 122 -17.16 4.21 14.44
N LEU A 123 -16.81 4.49 15.69
CA LEU A 123 -15.72 3.79 16.39
C LEU A 123 -15.99 2.30 16.63
N GLY A 124 -17.24 1.89 16.81
CA GLY A 124 -17.63 0.48 17.01
C GLY A 124 -17.40 -0.42 15.79
N GLU A 125 -17.25 0.15 14.60
CA GLU A 125 -17.06 -0.57 13.33
C GLU A 125 -15.58 -0.53 12.90
N VAL A 126 -14.71 0.21 13.60
CA VAL A 126 -13.29 0.43 13.22
C VAL A 126 -12.45 -0.85 13.28
N SER A 127 -12.84 -1.84 14.09
CA SER A 127 -12.18 -3.16 14.09
C SER A 127 -12.45 -3.98 12.83
N GLU A 128 -13.57 -3.73 12.14
CA GLU A 128 -14.00 -4.39 10.90
C GLU A 128 -13.76 -3.52 9.65
N LEU A 129 -13.39 -2.24 9.82
CA LEU A 129 -12.88 -1.40 8.74
C LEU A 129 -11.56 -2.02 8.25
N SER A 130 -11.69 -2.92 7.27
CA SER A 130 -10.56 -3.34 6.44
C SER A 130 -9.86 -2.08 5.95
N PRO A 131 -8.53 -1.98 6.04
CA PRO A 131 -7.78 -0.84 5.51
C PRO A 131 -8.02 -0.72 4.00
N SER A 132 -9.04 0.03 3.57
CA SER A 132 -9.34 0.24 2.15
C SER A 132 -8.48 1.41 1.67
N TYR A 133 -7.24 1.09 1.35
CA TYR A 133 -6.24 2.02 0.88
C TYR A 133 -6.55 2.52 -0.55
N PRO A 134 -6.16 3.75 -0.94
CA PRO A 134 -6.42 4.28 -2.28
C PRO A 134 -5.81 3.39 -3.39
N SER A 135 -6.65 3.03 -4.36
CA SER A 135 -6.36 2.46 -5.68
C SER A 135 -5.27 3.27 -6.38
N VAL A 136 -4.11 2.74 -6.79
CA VAL A 136 -3.91 1.73 -7.84
C VAL A 136 -2.71 0.79 -7.56
N ASP A 137 -1.98 0.92 -6.44
CA ASP A 137 -0.70 0.18 -6.23
C ASP A 137 -0.70 -0.82 -5.05
N ARG A 138 -1.51 -0.61 -4.00
CA ARG A 138 -1.53 -1.49 -2.82
C ARG A 138 -2.28 -2.80 -3.04
N SER A 139 -3.42 -2.77 -3.75
CA SER A 139 -4.16 -4.01 -4.03
C SER A 139 -3.35 -4.93 -4.93
N SER A 140 -2.61 -4.40 -5.91
CA SER A 140 -1.79 -5.23 -6.80
C SER A 140 -0.63 -5.88 -6.04
N TYR A 141 0.05 -5.16 -5.14
CA TYR A 141 1.09 -5.74 -4.27
C TYR A 141 0.53 -6.80 -3.33
N GLU A 142 -0.56 -6.52 -2.63
CA GLU A 142 -1.14 -7.48 -1.69
C GLU A 142 -1.78 -8.68 -2.40
N VAL A 143 -2.39 -8.50 -3.58
CA VAL A 143 -2.86 -9.60 -4.44
C VAL A 143 -1.68 -10.43 -4.95
N ALA A 144 -0.61 -9.79 -5.40
CA ALA A 144 0.59 -10.51 -5.83
C ALA A 144 1.23 -11.25 -4.66
N ARG A 145 1.30 -10.64 -3.47
CA ARG A 145 1.86 -11.24 -2.26
C ARG A 145 1.01 -12.42 -1.78
N SER A 146 -0.31 -12.28 -1.73
CA SER A 146 -1.25 -13.31 -1.25
C SER A 146 -1.23 -14.57 -2.12
N LYS A 147 -1.02 -14.44 -3.44
CA LYS A 147 -0.78 -15.58 -4.35
C LYS A 147 0.34 -16.50 -3.85
N TYR A 148 1.36 -15.95 -3.20
CA TYR A 148 2.52 -16.67 -2.69
C TYR A 148 2.61 -16.77 -1.17
N LEU A 149 1.51 -16.49 -0.45
CA LEU A 149 1.44 -16.75 0.99
C LEU A 149 1.51 -18.26 1.25
N PRO A 150 2.50 -18.77 2.01
CA PRO A 150 2.58 -20.19 2.34
C PRO A 150 1.55 -20.58 3.41
N LYS A 151 1.22 -21.88 3.50
CA LYS A 151 0.37 -22.40 4.58
C LYS A 151 1.03 -22.23 5.95
N ARG A 152 2.35 -22.39 6.00
CA ARG A 152 3.19 -22.16 7.16
C ARG A 152 4.36 -21.27 6.80
N ILE A 153 4.52 -20.15 7.49
CA ILE A 153 5.68 -19.27 7.32
C ILE A 153 6.78 -19.80 8.22
N ARG A 154 7.88 -20.29 7.63
CA ARG A 154 9.10 -20.71 8.36
C ARG A 154 10.10 -19.56 8.46
N TYR A 155 10.20 -18.78 7.38
CA TYR A 155 11.14 -17.67 7.26
C TYR A 155 10.41 -16.43 6.76
N LEU A 156 10.34 -15.40 7.60
CA LEU A 156 9.72 -14.12 7.26
C LEU A 156 10.80 -13.07 6.98
N LEU A 157 11.02 -12.75 5.71
CA LEU A 157 11.90 -11.67 5.31
C LEU A 157 11.15 -10.34 5.47
N VAL A 158 11.74 -9.37 6.18
CA VAL A 158 11.20 -8.00 6.30
C VAL A 158 12.17 -7.04 5.63
N ALA A 159 11.77 -6.49 4.48
CA ALA A 159 12.50 -5.47 3.74
C ALA A 159 12.01 -4.06 4.11
N GLU A 160 12.62 -3.02 3.54
CA GLU A 160 12.36 -1.62 3.90
C GLU A 160 11.02 -1.10 3.39
N SER A 161 10.83 -1.09 2.08
CA SER A 161 9.63 -0.60 1.39
C SER A 161 9.59 -1.15 -0.04
N PRO A 162 8.41 -1.16 -0.70
CA PRO A 162 8.33 -1.47 -2.12
C PRO A 162 9.23 -0.57 -2.98
N PRO A 163 9.64 -1.06 -4.16
CA PRO A 163 10.46 -0.27 -5.07
C PRO A 163 9.69 0.95 -5.58
N ARG A 164 10.41 2.05 -5.85
CA ARG A 164 9.84 3.26 -6.48
C ARG A 164 9.14 3.00 -7.82
N ASP A 165 9.61 2.00 -8.57
CA ASP A 165 8.97 1.57 -9.81
C ASP A 165 8.16 0.32 -9.49
N PRO A 166 6.82 0.42 -9.52
CA PRO A 166 5.94 -0.64 -9.02
C PRO A 166 6.12 -1.94 -9.79
N ARG A 167 6.50 -1.87 -11.06
CA ARG A 167 6.71 -3.02 -11.95
C ARG A 167 7.86 -3.94 -11.50
N ARG A 168 8.67 -3.51 -10.52
CA ARG A 168 9.82 -4.28 -10.00
C ARG A 168 9.53 -4.97 -8.67
N PHE A 169 8.27 -4.95 -8.24
CA PHE A 169 7.87 -5.54 -6.98
C PHE A 169 8.22 -7.03 -6.93
N PHE A 170 8.60 -7.49 -5.73
CA PHE A 170 9.21 -8.83 -5.53
C PHE A 170 8.35 -9.96 -6.11
N TYR A 171 7.02 -9.86 -5.94
CA TYR A 171 6.04 -10.89 -6.29
C TYR A 171 5.41 -10.76 -7.68
N PHE A 172 5.73 -9.72 -8.46
CA PHE A 172 5.22 -9.62 -9.83
C PHE A 172 5.94 -10.59 -10.76
N GLU A 173 5.22 -11.41 -11.52
CA GLU A 173 5.85 -12.45 -12.36
C GLU A 173 6.59 -11.88 -13.59
N ASN A 174 6.17 -10.71 -14.09
CA ASN A 174 6.69 -10.10 -15.32
C ASN A 174 7.61 -8.90 -15.03
N VAL A 175 8.88 -9.17 -14.71
CA VAL A 175 9.87 -8.12 -14.45
C VAL A 175 11.04 -8.20 -15.42
N TRP A 176 11.25 -7.10 -16.15
CA TRP A 176 12.17 -7.01 -17.28
C TRP A 176 13.58 -6.58 -16.83
N LYS A 177 13.69 -5.81 -15.72
CA LYS A 177 14.98 -5.35 -15.15
C LYS A 177 14.88 -4.91 -13.68
N ALA A 178 16.03 -4.88 -13.00
CA ALA A 178 16.26 -4.22 -11.70
C ALA A 178 15.41 -4.74 -10.51
N ASP A 179 15.22 -6.05 -10.43
CA ASP A 179 14.60 -6.82 -9.33
C ASP A 179 15.64 -7.51 -8.43
N ASN A 180 16.73 -6.79 -8.09
CA ASN A 180 17.91 -7.39 -7.44
C ASN A 180 17.58 -8.13 -6.14
N LEU A 181 16.63 -7.63 -5.33
CA LEU A 181 16.24 -8.33 -4.11
C LEU A 181 15.78 -9.75 -4.44
N PHE A 182 14.84 -9.91 -5.36
CA PHE A 182 14.39 -11.22 -5.79
C PHE A 182 15.51 -12.08 -6.37
N LEU A 183 16.29 -11.53 -7.33
CA LEU A 183 17.35 -12.28 -7.99
C LEU A 183 18.38 -12.84 -7.01
N GLU A 184 18.87 -11.98 -6.12
CA GLU A 184 19.91 -12.37 -5.18
C GLU A 184 19.35 -13.27 -4.09
N THR A 185 18.07 -13.12 -3.68
CA THR A 185 17.42 -14.10 -2.79
C THR A 185 17.34 -15.47 -3.45
N MET A 186 16.88 -15.57 -4.70
CA MET A 186 16.75 -16.86 -5.39
C MET A 186 18.11 -17.55 -5.58
N LYS A 187 19.18 -16.79 -5.83
CA LYS A 187 20.56 -17.31 -5.88
C LYS A 187 21.01 -17.95 -4.57
N VAL A 188 20.57 -17.43 -3.43
CA VAL A 188 20.91 -18.00 -2.11
C VAL A 188 20.07 -19.24 -1.83
N LEU A 189 18.76 -19.18 -2.12
CA LEU A 189 17.83 -20.26 -1.80
C LEU A 189 17.96 -21.46 -2.74
N TYR A 190 18.29 -21.22 -4.01
CA TYR A 190 18.27 -22.23 -5.08
C TYR A 190 19.53 -22.18 -5.95
N PRO A 191 20.75 -22.28 -5.39
CA PRO A 191 21.99 -22.04 -6.14
C PRO A 191 22.26 -23.05 -7.26
N SER A 192 21.68 -24.24 -7.21
CA SER A 192 21.75 -25.25 -8.27
C SER A 192 20.88 -24.95 -9.50
N GLU A 193 20.02 -23.94 -9.44
CA GLU A 193 19.08 -23.59 -10.52
C GLU A 193 19.10 -22.09 -10.87
N ALA A 194 19.43 -21.23 -9.91
CA ALA A 194 19.40 -19.78 -10.03
C ALA A 194 20.75 -19.20 -10.51
N PHE A 195 21.26 -19.66 -11.65
CA PHE A 195 22.61 -19.27 -12.13
C PHE A 195 22.68 -17.86 -12.73
N THR A 196 21.74 -17.51 -13.61
CA THR A 196 21.78 -16.26 -14.38
C THR A 196 20.52 -15.45 -14.18
N ALA A 197 20.63 -14.12 -14.22
CA ALA A 197 19.48 -13.24 -14.08
C ALA A 197 18.41 -13.48 -15.15
N LYS A 198 18.82 -13.85 -16.38
CA LYS A 198 17.91 -14.18 -17.48
C LYS A 198 17.07 -15.42 -17.17
N LEU A 199 17.71 -16.49 -16.69
CA LEU A 199 17.03 -17.75 -16.33
C LEU A 199 16.09 -17.56 -15.13
N ILE A 200 16.54 -16.82 -14.11
CA ILE A 200 15.72 -16.56 -12.92
C ILE A 200 14.45 -15.78 -13.30
N ARG A 201 14.57 -14.76 -14.17
CA ARG A 201 13.42 -13.98 -14.62
C ARG A 201 12.47 -14.78 -15.50
N SER A 202 12.98 -15.58 -16.43
CA SER A 202 12.12 -16.40 -17.29
C SER A 202 11.33 -17.47 -16.52
N LYS A 203 11.85 -17.90 -15.37
CA LYS A 203 11.21 -18.87 -14.46
C LYS A 203 10.69 -18.23 -13.17
N LYS A 204 10.49 -16.90 -13.13
CA LYS A 204 10.16 -16.17 -11.89
C LYS A 204 8.95 -16.73 -11.15
N ALA A 205 7.87 -17.05 -11.87
CA ALA A 205 6.69 -17.67 -11.30
C ALA A 205 6.97 -19.03 -10.63
N GLN A 206 7.86 -19.85 -11.22
CA GLN A 206 8.27 -21.14 -10.66
C GLN A 206 9.08 -20.95 -9.37
N PHE A 207 10.03 -20.01 -9.38
CA PHE A 207 10.81 -19.67 -8.18
C PHE A 207 9.94 -19.12 -7.05
N LEU A 208 8.96 -18.27 -7.34
CA LEU A 208 8.00 -17.77 -6.33
C LEU A 208 7.11 -18.88 -5.77
N ARG A 209 6.68 -19.84 -6.61
CA ARG A 209 5.95 -21.03 -6.13
C ARG A 209 6.81 -21.89 -5.21
N ARG A 210 8.10 -22.05 -5.52
CA ARG A 210 9.03 -22.79 -4.66
C ARG A 210 9.35 -22.04 -3.37
N PHE A 211 9.56 -20.73 -3.44
CA PHE A 211 9.71 -19.83 -2.28
C PHE A 211 8.54 -20.00 -1.31
N LYS A 212 7.30 -20.00 -1.84
CA LYS A 212 6.09 -20.35 -1.08
C LYS A 212 6.13 -21.78 -0.53
N ALA A 213 6.42 -22.78 -1.35
CA ALA A 213 6.40 -24.19 -0.93
C ALA A 213 7.40 -24.46 0.23
N ASP A 214 8.54 -23.78 0.20
CA ASP A 214 9.58 -23.86 1.22
C ASP A 214 9.28 -23.01 2.48
N GLY A 215 8.12 -22.36 2.54
CA GLY A 215 7.68 -21.60 3.70
C GLY A 215 8.35 -20.24 3.85
N PHE A 216 8.91 -19.69 2.78
CA PHE A 216 9.41 -18.32 2.78
C PHE A 216 8.29 -17.33 2.46
N PHE A 217 8.32 -16.19 3.13
CA PHE A 217 7.49 -15.05 2.82
C PHE A 217 8.27 -13.77 3.05
N LEU A 218 8.10 -12.80 2.16
CA LEU A 218 8.63 -11.44 2.28
C LEU A 218 7.51 -10.45 2.58
N LEU A 219 7.77 -9.53 3.50
CA LEU A 219 7.03 -8.32 3.85
C LEU A 219 7.90 -7.07 3.72
N ASP A 220 7.26 -5.91 3.67
CA ASP A 220 7.92 -4.61 3.73
C ASP A 220 7.53 -3.93 5.04
N ALA A 221 8.50 -3.33 5.73
CA ALA A 221 8.26 -2.61 6.98
C ALA A 221 7.39 -1.38 6.75
N ILE A 222 7.59 -0.70 5.62
CA ILE A 222 6.76 0.41 5.14
C ILE A 222 6.02 -0.03 3.89
N GLU A 223 4.71 0.21 3.86
CA GLU A 223 3.84 -0.24 2.77
C GLU A 223 4.01 0.53 1.44
N LEU A 224 4.54 1.75 1.49
CA LEU A 224 4.71 2.61 0.32
C LEU A 224 6.19 2.92 0.08
N PRO A 225 6.61 3.15 -1.18
CA PRO A 225 8.00 3.49 -1.47
C PRO A 225 8.47 4.72 -0.69
N LEU A 226 9.52 4.58 0.13
CA LEU A 226 10.03 5.67 0.98
C LEU A 226 10.73 6.81 0.24
N GLY A 227 11.02 6.65 -1.05
CA GLY A 227 11.76 7.65 -1.81
C GLY A 227 13.27 7.67 -1.50
N GLN A 228 13.93 8.79 -1.81
CA GLN A 228 15.36 9.03 -1.54
C GLN A 228 15.43 9.96 -0.35
N ILE A 229 15.39 9.36 0.82
CA ILE A 229 15.56 10.06 2.09
C ILE A 229 16.79 9.47 2.80
N GLY A 230 17.45 10.30 3.62
CA GLY A 230 18.64 9.88 4.36
C GLY A 230 18.35 8.77 5.37
N ARG A 231 19.38 7.99 5.72
CA ARG A 231 19.29 6.80 6.59
C ARG A 231 18.51 7.08 7.90
N SER A 232 18.86 8.14 8.61
CA SER A 232 18.20 8.51 9.88
C SER A 232 16.68 8.72 9.71
N ARG A 233 16.27 9.42 8.63
CA ARG A 233 14.83 9.59 8.32
C ARG A 233 14.15 8.27 7.97
N LYS A 234 14.83 7.36 7.25
CA LYS A 234 14.29 6.02 6.97
C LYS A 234 14.04 5.24 8.27
N VAL A 235 15.05 5.21 9.15
CA VAL A 235 14.96 4.55 10.45
C VAL A 235 13.79 5.12 11.27
N GLY A 236 13.65 6.44 11.33
CA GLY A 236 12.51 7.10 11.98
C GLY A 236 11.17 6.64 11.42
N ARG A 237 10.99 6.68 10.09
CA ARG A 237 9.74 6.22 9.45
C ARG A 237 9.42 4.76 9.73
N ILE A 238 10.44 3.89 9.69
CA ILE A 238 10.28 2.46 10.00
C ILE A 238 9.86 2.27 11.46
N ARG A 239 10.46 3.01 12.40
CA ARG A 239 10.05 2.98 13.82
C ARG A 239 8.61 3.45 13.99
N ASP A 240 8.20 4.52 13.30
CA ASP A 240 6.82 5.02 13.36
C ASP A 240 5.80 3.96 12.89
N SER A 241 6.22 3.06 11.98
CA SER A 241 5.36 1.96 11.47
C SER A 241 5.30 0.74 12.38
N LEU A 242 6.14 0.66 13.41
CA LEU A 242 6.30 -0.54 14.25
C LEU A 242 4.99 -1.08 14.83
N PRO A 243 4.06 -0.27 15.38
CA PRO A 243 2.82 -0.81 15.95
C PRO A 243 1.96 -1.54 14.91
N ILE A 244 1.86 -0.98 13.70
CA ILE A 244 1.08 -1.55 12.60
C ILE A 244 1.80 -2.80 12.06
N LEU A 245 3.12 -2.72 11.88
CA LEU A 245 3.93 -3.83 11.41
C LEU A 245 3.87 -5.04 12.36
N LEU A 246 3.97 -4.81 13.68
CA LEU A 246 3.85 -5.86 14.69
C LEU A 246 2.51 -6.58 14.62
N ARG A 247 1.41 -5.82 14.52
CA ARG A 247 0.07 -6.40 14.36
C ARG A 247 0.02 -7.27 13.10
N ARG A 248 0.48 -6.73 11.97
CA ARG A 248 0.51 -7.47 10.69
C ARG A 248 1.35 -8.75 10.76
N ILE A 249 2.52 -8.70 11.39
CA ILE A 249 3.36 -9.90 11.58
C ILE A 249 2.63 -10.92 12.46
N LYS A 250 2.05 -10.51 13.59
CA LYS A 250 1.31 -11.42 14.48
C LYS A 250 0.12 -12.06 13.78
N ASP A 251 -0.66 -11.28 13.02
CA ASP A 251 -1.80 -11.77 12.24
C ASP A 251 -1.35 -12.77 11.16
N LEU A 252 -0.24 -12.49 10.47
CA LEU A 252 0.29 -13.37 9.43
C LEU A 252 0.89 -14.67 9.98
N LEU A 253 1.58 -14.61 11.11
CA LEU A 253 2.17 -15.79 11.72
C LEU A 253 1.12 -16.62 12.46
N GLY A 254 0.07 -16.01 13.01
CA GLY A 254 -1.00 -16.73 13.70
C GLY A 254 -0.51 -17.63 14.84
N GLY A 255 0.56 -17.23 15.52
CA GLY A 255 1.22 -18.01 16.57
C GLY A 255 2.21 -19.09 16.09
N GLN A 256 2.47 -19.18 14.78
CA GLN A 256 3.50 -20.07 14.25
C GLN A 256 4.90 -19.55 14.55
N ASP A 257 5.80 -20.47 14.96
CA ASP A 257 7.22 -20.17 15.05
C ASP A 257 7.80 -19.93 13.66
N ALA A 258 8.29 -18.70 13.46
CA ALA A 258 8.94 -18.27 12.23
C ALA A 258 10.19 -17.46 12.54
N LYS A 259 11.24 -17.71 11.77
CA LYS A 259 12.50 -16.96 11.83
C LYS A 259 12.32 -15.67 11.05
N VAL A 260 12.34 -14.53 11.73
CA VAL A 260 12.23 -13.19 11.13
C VAL A 260 13.61 -12.71 10.69
N ILE A 261 13.77 -12.42 9.40
CA ILE A 261 15.04 -12.00 8.80
C ILE A 261 14.90 -10.55 8.33
N LEU A 262 15.68 -9.65 8.91
CA LEU A 262 15.59 -8.21 8.63
C LEU A 262 16.58 -7.78 7.56
N ILE A 263 16.08 -7.15 6.49
CA ILE A 263 16.86 -6.76 5.31
C ILE A 263 16.97 -5.24 5.22
N SER A 264 18.21 -4.82 5.06
CA SER A 264 18.79 -3.47 5.17
C SER A 264 19.20 -3.09 6.60
N GLY A 265 20.28 -2.30 6.68
CA GLY A 265 20.74 -1.75 7.95
C GLY A 265 19.73 -0.84 8.62
N SER A 266 18.93 -0.10 7.85
CA SER A 266 17.87 0.76 8.40
C SER A 266 16.74 -0.06 9.02
N VAL A 267 16.37 -1.19 8.42
CA VAL A 267 15.34 -2.09 8.96
C VAL A 267 15.83 -2.75 10.23
N TYR A 268 17.06 -3.29 10.22
CA TYR A 268 17.65 -3.91 11.41
C TYR A 268 17.74 -2.94 12.59
N GLU A 269 18.31 -1.75 12.35
CA GLU A 269 18.46 -0.69 13.36
C GLU A 269 17.13 -0.18 13.92
N ALA A 270 16.08 -0.20 13.10
CA ALA A 270 14.75 0.24 13.51
C ALA A 270 13.98 -0.82 14.29
N LEU A 271 14.11 -2.11 13.92
CA LEU A 271 13.16 -3.15 14.33
C LEU A 271 13.75 -4.26 15.19
N ALA A 272 15.06 -4.57 15.08
CA ALA A 272 15.60 -5.82 15.64
C ALA A 272 15.34 -6.00 17.14
N HIS A 273 15.60 -4.95 17.92
CA HIS A 273 15.36 -4.97 19.37
C HIS A 273 13.87 -5.11 19.69
N SER A 274 13.02 -4.22 19.15
CA SER A 274 11.61 -4.20 19.48
C SER A 274 10.85 -5.44 19.00
N LEU A 275 11.24 -6.07 17.90
CA LEU A 275 10.65 -7.34 17.48
C LEU A 275 11.00 -8.47 18.46
N LYS A 276 12.26 -8.54 18.93
CA LYS A 276 12.69 -9.51 19.95
C LYS A 276 11.94 -9.32 21.28
N GLU A 277 11.79 -8.08 21.75
CA GLU A 277 11.02 -7.75 22.96
C GLU A 277 9.54 -8.16 22.83
N ASN A 278 9.01 -8.21 21.61
CA ASN A 278 7.66 -8.66 21.32
C ASN A 278 7.55 -10.18 21.05
N GLY A 279 8.58 -10.95 21.41
CA GLY A 279 8.60 -12.40 21.33
C GLY A 279 8.80 -12.97 19.92
N LEU A 280 9.19 -12.13 18.94
CA LEU A 280 9.51 -12.60 17.60
C LEU A 280 10.97 -13.03 17.51
N GLU A 281 11.21 -14.17 16.86
CA GLU A 281 12.56 -14.70 16.70
C GLU A 281 13.28 -14.03 15.52
N VAL A 282 14.03 -12.96 15.80
CA VAL A 282 14.87 -12.30 14.79
C VAL A 282 16.17 -13.09 14.59
N ALA A 283 16.35 -13.61 13.37
CA ALA A 283 17.32 -14.65 13.05
C ALA A 283 18.73 -14.13 12.71
N ASN A 284 18.86 -12.91 12.21
CA ASN A 284 20.16 -12.30 11.93
C ASN A 284 20.69 -11.54 13.14
N ASP A 285 21.98 -11.73 13.47
CA ASP A 285 22.68 -11.07 14.58
C ASP A 285 23.10 -9.62 14.26
N GLY A 286 23.05 -9.26 12.97
CA GLY A 286 23.45 -7.95 12.45
C GLY A 286 22.74 -7.65 11.13
N PRO A 287 22.94 -6.45 10.56
CA PRO A 287 22.21 -6.04 9.37
C PRO A 287 22.60 -6.87 8.14
N ILE A 288 21.60 -7.30 7.37
CA ILE A 288 21.79 -7.85 6.02
C ILE A 288 21.71 -6.69 5.02
N ASN A 289 22.76 -6.45 4.24
CA ASN A 289 22.81 -5.33 3.30
C ASN A 289 21.83 -5.52 2.15
N PHE A 290 21.06 -4.49 1.81
CA PHE A 290 20.18 -4.57 0.64
C PHE A 290 21.01 -4.78 -0.66
N PRO A 291 20.62 -5.68 -1.58
CA PRO A 291 21.40 -6.04 -2.77
C PRO A 291 21.31 -4.98 -3.89
N ALA A 292 21.58 -3.72 -3.56
CA ALA A 292 21.73 -2.62 -4.53
C ALA A 292 23.21 -2.34 -4.81
N GLN A 293 23.49 -1.83 -6.03
CA GLN A 293 24.74 -1.21 -6.45
C GLN A 293 26.02 -1.72 -5.74
N GLY A 294 26.45 -2.95 -6.05
CA GLY A 294 27.71 -3.52 -5.55
C GLY A 294 27.58 -4.40 -4.31
N HIS A 295 26.46 -4.35 -3.59
CA HIS A 295 26.24 -5.15 -2.38
C HIS A 295 25.68 -6.56 -2.62
N GLN A 296 25.56 -7.01 -3.88
CA GLN A 296 24.94 -8.31 -4.18
C GLN A 296 25.69 -9.48 -3.54
N ARG A 297 27.03 -9.47 -3.61
CA ARG A 297 27.86 -10.53 -3.00
C ARG A 297 27.68 -10.57 -1.49
N LEU A 298 27.80 -9.42 -0.84
CA LEU A 298 27.68 -9.28 0.61
C LEU A 298 26.28 -9.69 1.10
N TYR A 299 25.22 -9.29 0.39
CA TYR A 299 23.85 -9.76 0.67
C TYR A 299 23.75 -11.27 0.64
N ARG A 300 24.30 -11.91 -0.42
CA ARG A 300 24.24 -13.38 -0.56
C ARG A 300 24.96 -14.07 0.58
N GLU A 301 26.15 -13.62 0.94
CA GLU A 301 26.95 -14.17 2.04
C GLU A 301 26.21 -14.04 3.38
N GLN A 302 25.72 -12.85 3.72
CA GLN A 302 25.01 -12.59 4.98
C GLN A 302 23.69 -13.36 5.09
N LEU A 303 22.90 -13.40 4.02
CA LEU A 303 21.64 -14.15 4.00
C LEU A 303 21.91 -15.65 4.09
N LYS A 304 22.93 -16.15 3.38
CA LYS A 304 23.35 -17.56 3.43
C LYS A 304 23.67 -17.98 4.87
N THR A 305 24.57 -17.26 5.54
CA THR A 305 24.95 -17.56 6.93
C THR A 305 23.77 -17.48 7.89
N THR A 306 22.89 -16.48 7.72
CA THR A 306 21.68 -16.35 8.56
C THR A 306 20.78 -17.56 8.40
N LEU A 307 20.56 -18.01 7.17
CA LEU A 307 19.70 -19.15 6.85
C LEU A 307 20.28 -20.46 7.37
N GLU A 308 21.58 -20.70 7.19
CA GLU A 308 22.30 -21.86 7.76
C GLU A 308 22.10 -21.97 9.27
N LYS A 309 22.36 -20.89 10.00
CA LYS A 309 22.16 -20.81 11.46
C LYS A 309 20.70 -21.05 11.86
N SER A 310 19.77 -20.67 10.98
CA SER A 310 18.33 -20.82 11.17
C SER A 310 17.80 -22.18 10.70
N GLY A 311 18.68 -23.15 10.42
CA GLY A 311 18.33 -24.52 10.03
C GLY A 311 17.89 -24.69 8.58
N TRP A 312 18.05 -23.68 7.72
CA TRP A 312 17.78 -23.82 6.29
C TRP A 312 19.00 -24.40 5.56
N VAL A 313 18.80 -25.54 4.90
CA VAL A 313 19.80 -26.15 4.01
C VAL A 313 19.18 -26.26 2.62
N PRO A 314 19.69 -25.52 1.62
CA PRO A 314 19.22 -25.66 0.25
C PRO A 314 19.40 -27.09 -0.26
N SER A 315 18.40 -27.61 -0.96
CA SER A 315 18.56 -28.82 -1.77
C SER A 315 19.70 -28.61 -2.77
N GLY A 316 20.78 -29.39 -2.67
CA GLY A 316 21.96 -29.30 -3.52
C GLY A 316 23.20 -28.68 -2.87
N TRP A 317 23.14 -28.28 -1.60
CA TRP A 317 24.37 -28.12 -0.81
C TRP A 317 24.80 -29.49 -0.32
N SER A 318 25.44 -30.27 -1.20
CA SER A 318 26.21 -31.41 -0.71
C SER A 318 27.18 -30.89 0.32
N GLN A 319 27.09 -31.46 1.53
CA GLN A 319 28.16 -31.41 2.50
C GLN A 319 29.42 -31.88 1.77
N LYS A 320 30.35 -30.96 1.53
CA LYS A 320 31.74 -31.37 1.48
C LYS A 320 32.07 -31.76 2.91
N GLY A 321 31.95 -33.06 3.18
CA GLY A 321 32.77 -33.70 4.19
C GLY A 321 34.24 -33.55 3.84
#